data_AF-H9UL36-F1
#
_entry.id   AF-H9UL36-F1
#
_cell.length_a   1.000
_cell.length_b   1.000
_cell.length_c   1.000
_cell.angle_alpha   90.00
_cell.angle_beta   90.00
_cell.angle_gamma   90.00
#
_symmetry.space_group_name_H-M   'P 1'
#
loop_
_entity.id
_entity.type
_entity.pdbx_description
1 polymer ?
#
loop_
_entity_poly.entity_id
_entity_poly.type
_entity_poly.pdbx_seq_one_letter_code
_entity_poly.pdbx_strand_id
1 'polypeptide(L)'
;MQPTETFLIIIGIAAGTYAVRALPFVYRFVDRLPIWGRRLLAAIPPAALGALLIPGAAAAVPGRPLIGIAAAAAALLTGLRSRHIIVPVGIAILLAYLLIQY
;
A
#
# COMPACT_ATOMS: atom_id res chain seq x y z
N MET A 1 -26.86 2.91 18.48
CA MET A 1 -26.26 1.58 18.24
C MET A 1 -26.22 0.86 19.56
N GLN A 2 -26.97 -0.23 19.69
CA GLN A 2 -27.02 -1.02 20.90
C GLN A 2 -25.66 -1.71 21.10
N PRO A 3 -25.13 -1.81 22.34
CA PRO A 3 -23.79 -2.36 22.60
C PRO A 3 -23.60 -3.80 22.10
N THR A 4 -24.68 -4.57 21.98
CA THR A 4 -24.70 -5.95 21.46
C THR A 4 -24.44 -6.02 19.95
N GLU A 5 -24.97 -5.07 19.18
CA GLU A 5 -24.79 -5.00 17.72
C GLU A 5 -23.33 -4.72 17.37
N THR A 6 -22.69 -3.81 18.11
CA THR A 6 -21.28 -3.47 17.94
C THR A 6 -20.38 -4.70 18.17
N PHE A 7 -20.70 -5.51 19.17
CA PHE A 7 -19.92 -6.71 19.49
C PHE A 7 -19.99 -7.76 18.39
N LEU A 8 -21.18 -7.97 17.81
CA LEU A 8 -21.38 -8.87 16.66
C LEU A 8 -20.64 -8.37 15.42
N ILE A 9 -20.63 -7.06 15.15
CA ILE A 9 -19.88 -6.47 14.04
C ILE A 9 -18.38 -6.67 14.23
N ILE A 10 -17.85 -6.41 15.43
CA ILE A 10 -16.42 -6.60 15.74
C ILE A 10 -16.02 -8.07 15.53
N ILE A 11 -16.79 -9.01 16.08
CA ILE A 11 -16.51 -10.44 15.93
C ILE A 11 -16.61 -10.86 14.45
N GLY A 12 -17.64 -10.40 13.74
CA GLY A 12 -17.82 -10.70 12.32
C GLY A 12 -16.65 -10.23 11.45
N ILE A 13 -16.22 -8.97 11.62
CA ILE A 13 -15.09 -8.40 10.89
C ILE A 13 -13.77 -9.06 11.29
N ALA A 14 -13.56 -9.32 12.59
CA ALA A 14 -12.38 -9.99 13.10
C ALA A 14 -12.24 -11.41 12.53
N ALA A 15 -13.33 -12.20 12.56
CA ALA A 15 -13.35 -13.55 12.02
C ALA A 15 -13.13 -13.55 10.50
N GLY A 16 -13.78 -12.65 9.76
CA GLY A 16 -13.58 -12.53 8.32
C GLY A 16 -12.14 -12.16 7.94
N THR A 17 -11.56 -11.16 8.63
CA THR A 17 -10.18 -10.73 8.38
C THR A 17 -9.18 -11.81 8.73
N TYR A 18 -9.38 -12.50 9.86
CA TYR A 18 -8.52 -13.60 10.28
C TYR A 18 -8.60 -14.78 9.31
N ALA A 19 -9.81 -15.14 8.85
CA ALA A 19 -9.99 -16.20 7.87
C ALA A 19 -9.25 -15.89 6.56
N VAL A 20 -9.40 -14.69 5.99
CA VAL A 20 -8.69 -14.29 4.76
C VAL A 20 -7.17 -14.31 4.95
N ARG A 21 -6.65 -13.88 6.11
CA ARG A 21 -5.21 -13.90 6.42
C ARG A 21 -4.65 -15.27 6.75
N ALA A 22 -5.45 -16.16 7.32
CA ALA A 22 -5.07 -17.53 7.67
C ALA A 22 -5.21 -18.49 6.49
N LEU A 23 -6.05 -18.16 5.50
CA LEU A 23 -6.27 -18.94 4.29
C LEU A 23 -4.97 -19.36 3.56
N PRO A 24 -3.98 -18.47 3.36
CA PRO A 24 -2.70 -18.81 2.73
C PRO A 24 -1.87 -19.82 3.54
N PHE A 25 -2.07 -19.87 4.87
CA PHE A 25 -1.32 -20.75 5.76
C PHE A 25 -2.01 -22.11 5.95
N VAL A 26 -3.34 -22.13 5.99
CA VAL A 26 -4.15 -23.35 6.17
C VAL A 26 -4.19 -24.16 4.87
N TYR A 27 -4.33 -23.49 3.73
CA TYR A 27 -4.28 -24.12 2.42
C TYR A 27 -2.86 -24.05 1.85
N ARG A 28 -2.13 -25.18 1.84
CA ARG A 28 -0.89 -25.37 1.03
C ARG A 28 -1.17 -25.35 -0.49
N PHE A 29 -2.23 -24.66 -0.93
CA PHE A 29 -2.61 -24.54 -2.33
C PHE A 29 -1.48 -23.88 -3.12
N VAL A 30 -0.81 -22.88 -2.53
CA VAL A 30 0.39 -22.26 -3.10
C VAL A 30 1.46 -23.30 -3.44
N ASP A 31 1.57 -24.39 -2.66
CA ASP A 31 2.56 -25.41 -2.93
C ASP A 31 2.23 -26.32 -4.11
N ARG A 32 0.94 -26.52 -4.39
CA ARG A 32 0.45 -27.31 -5.53
C ARG A 32 0.18 -26.47 -6.78
N LEU A 33 0.37 -25.15 -6.72
CA LEU A 33 0.18 -24.30 -7.88
C LEU A 33 1.28 -24.56 -8.93
N PRO A 34 0.90 -24.69 -10.23
CA PRO A 34 1.87 -24.70 -11.31
C PRO A 34 2.68 -23.40 -11.33
N ILE A 35 3.90 -23.45 -11.87
CA ILE A 35 4.86 -22.33 -11.86
C ILE A 35 4.25 -21.01 -12.37
N TRP A 36 3.37 -21.06 -13.36
CA TRP A 36 2.68 -19.87 -13.86
C TRP A 36 1.76 -19.22 -12.81
N GLY A 37 0.97 -20.01 -12.07
CA GLY A 37 0.09 -19.50 -11.02
C GLY A 37 0.86 -18.90 -9.85
N ARG A 38 1.98 -19.52 -9.43
CA ARG A 38 2.83 -18.95 -8.38
C ARG A 38 3.43 -17.60 -8.80
N ARG A 39 3.89 -17.49 -10.04
CA ARG A 39 4.43 -16.23 -10.60
C ARG A 39 3.35 -15.15 -10.68
N LEU A 40 2.14 -15.50 -11.08
CA LEU A 40 1.01 -14.56 -11.10
C LEU A 40 0.67 -14.07 -9.68
N LEU A 41 0.51 -14.98 -8.71
CA LEU A 41 0.22 -14.61 -7.33
C LEU A 41 1.31 -13.74 -6.71
N ALA A 42 2.59 -14.00 -7.02
CA ALA A 42 3.70 -13.17 -6.55
C ALA A 42 3.71 -11.77 -7.18
N ALA A 43 3.15 -11.61 -8.38
CA ALA A 43 3.06 -10.32 -9.07
C ALA A 43 1.87 -9.46 -8.60
N ILE A 44 0.84 -10.06 -7.99
CA ILE A 44 -0.35 -9.32 -7.53
C ILE A 44 -0.01 -8.25 -6.48
N PRO A 45 0.68 -8.55 -5.36
CA PRO A 45 1.00 -7.55 -4.35
C PRO A 45 1.79 -6.33 -4.85
N PRO A 46 2.92 -6.49 -5.59
CA PRO A 46 3.65 -5.33 -6.10
C PRO A 46 2.86 -4.55 -7.16
N ALA A 47 2.05 -5.22 -7.99
CA ALA A 47 1.19 -4.54 -8.95
C ALA A 47 0.10 -3.71 -8.26
N ALA A 48 -0.53 -4.26 -7.22
CA ALA A 48 -1.52 -3.55 -6.42
C ALA A 48 -0.90 -2.35 -5.69
N LEU A 49 0.28 -2.51 -5.09
CA LEU A 49 1.01 -1.40 -4.46
C LEU A 49 1.33 -0.30 -5.46
N GLY A 50 1.83 -0.63 -6.66
CA GLY A 50 2.11 0.35 -7.70
C GLY A 50 0.84 1.07 -8.19
N ALA A 51 -0.23 0.31 -8.45
CA ALA A 51 -1.51 0.87 -8.89
C ALA A 51 -2.16 1.77 -7.83
N LEU A 52 -1.91 1.53 -6.54
CA LEU A 52 -2.41 2.36 -5.45
C LEU A 52 -1.52 3.57 -5.16
N LEU A 53 -0.21 3.45 -5.36
CA LEU A 53 0.74 4.54 -5.10
C LEU A 53 0.54 5.73 -6.02
N ILE A 54 0.30 5.49 -7.31
CA ILE A 54 0.14 6.56 -8.31
C ILE A 54 -1.05 7.49 -7.98
N PRO A 55 -2.29 6.98 -7.82
CA PRO A 55 -3.42 7.83 -7.43
C PRO A 55 -3.25 8.37 -6.02
N GLY A 56 -2.65 7.61 -5.09
CA GLY A 56 -2.35 8.09 -3.74
C GLY A 56 -1.42 9.31 -3.73
N ALA A 57 -0.37 9.30 -4.56
CA ALA A 57 0.53 10.42 -4.73
C ALA A 57 -0.14 11.61 -5.39
N ALA A 58 -0.92 11.38 -6.46
CA ALA A 58 -1.62 12.45 -7.17
C ALA A 58 -2.69 13.13 -6.31
N ALA A 59 -3.38 12.37 -5.46
CA ALA A 59 -4.42 12.89 -4.56
C ALA A 59 -3.88 13.48 -3.25
N ALA A 60 -2.58 13.34 -2.98
CA ALA A 60 -1.98 13.80 -1.73
C ALA A 60 -2.04 15.33 -1.53
N VAL A 61 -2.03 16.10 -2.62
CA VAL A 61 -2.10 17.58 -2.58
C VAL A 61 -3.35 18.05 -3.32
N PRO A 62 -4.41 18.49 -2.60
CA PRO A 62 -5.65 18.96 -3.22
C PRO A 62 -5.39 20.12 -4.19
N GLY A 63 -5.89 20.01 -5.42
CA GLY A 63 -5.79 21.07 -6.43
C GLY A 63 -4.43 21.16 -7.17
N ARG A 64 -3.40 20.41 -6.75
CA ARG A 64 -2.08 20.41 -7.42
C ARG A 64 -1.47 19.00 -7.52
N PRO A 65 -2.03 18.09 -8.33
CA PRO A 65 -1.60 16.68 -8.41
C PRO A 65 -0.16 16.50 -8.93
N LEU A 66 0.33 17.44 -9.74
CA LEU A 66 1.70 17.44 -10.26
C LEU A 66 2.74 17.51 -9.12
N ILE A 67 2.43 18.22 -8.03
CA ILE A 67 3.32 18.35 -6.86
C ILE A 67 3.46 17.00 -6.16
N GLY A 68 2.34 16.32 -5.92
CA GLY A 68 2.33 15.02 -5.27
C GLY A 68 3.07 13.95 -6.09
N ILE A 69 2.90 13.96 -7.41
CA ILE A 69 3.65 13.07 -8.32
C ILE A 69 5.15 13.41 -8.32
N ALA A 70 5.53 14.69 -8.35
CA ALA A 70 6.92 15.11 -8.29
C ALA A 70 7.61 14.70 -6.98
N ALA A 71 6.93 14.87 -5.84
CA ALA A 71 7.41 14.42 -4.54
C ALA A 71 7.56 12.89 -4.47
N ALA A 72 6.59 12.14 -5.01
CA ALA A 72 6.67 10.68 -5.10
C ALA A 72 7.80 10.20 -6.02
N ALA A 73 8.03 10.87 -7.15
CA ALA A 73 9.15 10.57 -8.04
C ALA A 73 10.50 10.82 -7.36
N ALA A 74 10.64 11.91 -6.61
CA ALA A 74 11.84 12.18 -5.81
C ALA A 74 12.05 11.12 -4.72
N ALA A 75 10.98 10.70 -4.04
CA ALA A 75 11.01 9.60 -3.07
C ALA A 75 11.46 8.28 -3.71
N LEU A 76 10.97 7.99 -4.91
CA LEU A 76 11.36 6.80 -5.66
C LEU A 76 12.86 6.82 -5.99
N LEU A 77 13.34 7.90 -6.62
CA LEU A 77 14.74 8.04 -7.03
C LEU A 77 15.71 7.93 -5.84
N THR A 78 15.35 8.54 -4.72
CA THR A 78 16.16 8.52 -3.50
C THR A 78 16.08 7.19 -2.76
N GLY A 79 14.92 6.52 -2.82
CA GLY A 79 14.71 5.19 -2.29
C GLY A 79 15.44 4.09 -3.06
N LEU A 80 15.62 4.23 -4.38
CA LEU A 80 16.44 3.30 -5.17
C LEU A 80 17.92 3.34 -4.73
N ARG A 81 18.41 4.49 -4.26
CA ARG A 81 19.81 4.66 -3.84
C ARG A 81 20.03 4.38 -2.35
N SER A 82 19.02 4.60 -1.53
CA SER A 82 19.13 4.58 -0.06
C SER A 82 18.66 3.24 0.51
N ARG A 83 19.45 2.66 1.42
CA ARG A 83 19.06 1.44 2.16
C ARG A 83 18.05 1.69 3.28
N HIS A 84 17.77 2.95 3.59
CA HIS A 84 16.92 3.38 4.70
C HIS A 84 15.68 4.12 4.19
N ILE A 85 14.51 3.81 4.75
CA ILE A 85 13.21 4.38 4.36
C ILE A 85 13.06 5.85 4.80
N ILE A 86 13.76 6.26 5.85
CA ILE A 86 13.66 7.62 6.40
C ILE A 86 14.07 8.69 5.39
N VAL A 87 15.12 8.42 4.60
CA VAL A 87 15.65 9.36 3.61
C VAL A 87 14.64 9.70 2.50
N PRO A 88 14.07 8.72 1.76
CA PRO A 88 13.10 9.01 0.72
C PRO A 88 11.81 9.64 1.24
N VAL A 89 11.35 9.25 2.45
CA VAL A 89 10.18 9.88 3.08
C VAL A 89 10.46 11.33 3.43
N GLY A 90 11.61 11.63 4.05
CA GLY A 90 12.00 13.00 4.39
C GLY A 90 12.11 13.89 3.16
N ILE A 91 12.68 13.38 2.07
CA ILE A 91 12.81 14.12 0.81
C ILE A 91 11.44 14.37 0.17
N ALA A 92 10.54 13.38 0.18
CA ALA A 92 9.18 13.54 -0.34
C ALA A 92 8.43 14.67 0.38
N ILE A 93 8.50 14.68 1.72
CA ILE A 93 7.86 15.69 2.56
C ILE A 93 8.47 17.07 2.30
N LEU A 94 9.79 17.17 2.31
CA LEU A 94 10.51 18.42 2.09
C LEU A 94 10.16 19.03 0.72
N LEU A 95 10.15 18.20 -0.32
CA LEU A 95 9.88 18.65 -1.69
C LEU A 95 8.42 19.06 -1.87
N ALA A 96 7.48 18.30 -1.31
CA ALA A 96 6.06 18.68 -1.30
C ALA A 96 5.86 20.02 -0.56
N TYR A 97 6.49 20.21 0.59
CA TYR A 97 6.42 21.45 1.36
C TYR A 97 6.95 22.66 0.57
N LEU A 98 8.14 22.53 -0.04
CA LEU A 98 8.74 23.60 -0.84
C LEU A 98 7.90 23.97 -2.07
N LEU A 99 7.32 22.98 -2.76
CA LEU A 99 6.47 23.22 -3.94
C LEU A 99 5.09 23.78 -3.61
N ILE A 100 4.57 23.55 -2.40
CA ILE A 100 3.30 24.15 -1.95
C ILE A 100 3.49 25.62 -1.56
N GLN A 101 4.66 25.95 -1.00
CA GLN A 101 4.98 27.31 -0.55
C GLN A 101 5.31 28.28 -1.71
N TYR A 102 5.61 27.75 -2.90
CA TYR A 102 5.80 28.50 -4.14
C TYR A 102 4.52 28.49 -5.00
#